data_AF-A0A0M1JGK4-F1
#
_entry.id   AF-A0A0M1JGK4-F1
#
_cell.length_a   1.000
_cell.length_b   1.000
_cell.length_c   1.000
_cell.angle_alpha   90.00
_cell.angle_beta   90.00
_cell.angle_gamma   90.00
#
_symmetry.space_group_name_H-M   'P 1'
#
loop_
_entity.id
_entity.type
_entity.pdbx_description
1 polymer ?
#
loop_
_entity_poly.entity_id
_entity_poly.type
_entity_poly.pdbx_seq_one_letter_code
_entity_poly.pdbx_strand_id
1 'polypeptide(L)'
;MISRYFNIKILIIILGIMLGGCSSLEAPPPSEAPKLARPEAKPKPTWTDFTESLECMDKLFLAHGKKGFVVTTAGIPDSTGKVSVSTKEMLHLAASDMSVRSKALKFIDYDTSSTDLLVLFEDLKKAGADQIRELPQYYIRGAISQLDENVITQQKSAGIAADFIDLGASKDRISSVITVDMNVANTVTREILPGISSSNSLVITRSGNAKEAGAKIGKVGLSFSMSANVAESPGAGTRALIQLGMIEVMGKLLEVPYWKCLGMKNGNADTKRHTKYRFRIMPVDKKIMFVQRRLNSAKMYSGPIDGKISSKLNTAIKQFQSKNKLSVTGDIDFDLYYALFISDFSTASIPDEGPKAIVTDQPPSLPITATITTDTNGKYQTGDTLTARVKATGDGFLFCYYKQVSGEIARIFPNRFDPNPAIKGDTEILLPSKSAPFKIRFFEPGNESITCYASHIDMTVPENIKGEDLQPLSIRTMDEIGAAFKKSNPEYILALFSLRCTNIIFLSTGIIRNRYLVWRFVSALP
;
A
#
# COMPACT_ATOMS: atom_id res chain seq x y z
N MET A 1 27.74 -75.49 38.04
CA MET A 1 28.76 -74.58 37.48
C MET A 1 28.43 -74.08 36.06
N ILE A 2 27.16 -74.04 35.64
CA ILE A 2 26.75 -73.69 34.25
C ILE A 2 25.86 -72.42 34.17
N SER A 3 25.37 -71.89 35.30
CA SER A 3 24.43 -70.75 35.31
C SER A 3 25.10 -69.35 35.39
N ARG A 4 26.38 -69.23 35.78
CA ARG A 4 27.08 -67.93 35.87
C ARG A 4 27.72 -67.43 34.56
N TYR A 5 27.98 -68.31 33.60
CA TYR A 5 28.62 -67.92 32.32
C TYR A 5 27.64 -67.34 31.28
N PHE A 6 26.33 -67.59 31.42
CA PHE A 6 25.32 -67.10 30.48
C PHE A 6 24.97 -65.62 30.73
N ASN A 7 24.94 -65.18 32.00
CA ASN A 7 24.62 -63.80 32.36
C ASN A 7 25.74 -62.79 32.06
N ILE A 8 27.01 -63.22 32.01
CA ILE A 8 28.13 -62.33 31.66
C ILE A 8 28.18 -62.08 30.15
N LYS A 9 27.84 -63.07 29.31
CA LYS A 9 27.81 -62.88 27.85
C LYS A 9 26.66 -61.98 27.39
N ILE A 10 25.49 -62.05 28.02
CA ILE A 10 24.36 -61.17 27.68
C ILE A 10 24.60 -59.74 28.17
N LEU A 11 25.24 -59.54 29.34
CA LEU A 11 25.59 -58.20 29.82
C LEU A 11 26.66 -57.52 28.97
N ILE A 12 27.63 -58.28 28.43
CA ILE A 12 28.67 -57.74 27.54
C ILE A 12 28.10 -57.39 26.15
N ILE A 13 27.11 -58.14 25.66
CA ILE A 13 26.45 -57.84 24.37
C ILE A 13 25.56 -56.58 24.49
N ILE A 14 24.88 -56.38 25.61
CA ILE A 14 24.05 -55.18 25.84
C ILE A 14 24.92 -53.93 26.10
N LEU A 15 26.07 -54.09 26.77
CA LEU A 15 27.02 -52.98 26.97
C LEU A 15 27.77 -52.61 25.68
N GLY A 16 27.98 -53.55 24.76
CA GLY A 16 28.57 -53.29 23.44
C GLY A 16 27.65 -52.51 22.49
N ILE A 17 26.32 -52.65 22.62
CA ILE A 17 25.35 -51.95 21.77
C ILE A 17 25.12 -50.50 22.25
N MET A 18 25.37 -50.19 23.53
CA MET A 18 25.21 -48.84 24.09
C MET A 18 26.42 -47.93 23.90
N LEU A 19 27.56 -48.44 23.40
CA LEU A 19 28.78 -47.65 23.13
C LEU A 19 28.99 -47.32 21.64
N GLY A 20 28.07 -47.74 20.75
CA GLY A 20 28.12 -47.42 19.31
C GLY A 20 27.31 -46.18 18.88
N GLY A 21 26.70 -45.47 19.84
CA GLY A 21 25.74 -44.38 19.58
C GLY A 21 26.34 -42.98 19.65
N CYS A 22 27.50 -42.74 19.05
CA CYS A 22 28.03 -41.40 18.76
C CYS A 22 28.98 -41.50 17.56
N SER A 23 28.46 -41.88 16.39
CA SER A 23 29.09 -41.44 15.16
C SER A 23 28.86 -39.94 15.08
N SER A 24 29.93 -39.15 15.17
CA SER A 24 29.92 -37.78 14.65
C SER A 24 29.25 -37.83 13.28
N LEU A 25 28.19 -37.03 13.10
CA LEU A 25 27.83 -36.58 11.77
C LEU A 25 29.01 -35.70 11.31
N GLU A 26 30.07 -36.35 10.84
CA GLU A 26 31.18 -35.69 10.18
C GLU A 26 30.55 -34.93 9.02
N ALA A 27 30.59 -33.60 9.08
CA ALA A 27 30.17 -32.79 7.95
C ALA A 27 30.96 -33.28 6.73
N PRO A 28 30.29 -33.54 5.59
CA PRO A 28 30.98 -34.04 4.40
C PRO A 28 32.15 -33.09 4.07
N PRO A 29 33.29 -33.63 3.62
CA PRO A 29 34.48 -32.84 3.38
C PRO A 29 34.17 -31.66 2.44
N PRO A 30 34.80 -30.48 2.60
CA PRO A 30 34.49 -29.28 1.80
C PRO A 30 34.57 -29.49 0.28
N SER A 31 35.31 -30.50 -0.16
CA SER A 31 35.43 -30.93 -1.56
C SER A 31 34.17 -31.59 -2.14
N GLU A 32 33.26 -32.08 -1.29
CA GLU A 32 31.98 -32.67 -1.68
C GLU A 32 30.80 -31.68 -1.57
N ALA A 33 30.98 -30.57 -0.85
CA ALA A 33 29.99 -29.51 -0.75
C ALA A 33 29.49 -28.99 -2.13
N PRO A 34 30.34 -28.82 -3.18
CA PRO A 34 29.88 -28.43 -4.50
C PRO A 34 29.06 -29.51 -5.21
N LYS A 35 29.21 -30.78 -4.84
CA LYS A 35 28.45 -31.90 -5.42
C LYS A 35 27.09 -32.07 -4.75
N LEU A 36 27.02 -31.82 -3.44
CA LEU A 36 25.77 -31.78 -2.66
C LEU A 36 24.97 -30.47 -2.87
N ALA A 37 25.65 -29.37 -3.22
CA ALA A 37 25.02 -28.10 -3.59
C ALA A 37 24.56 -28.03 -5.05
N ARG A 38 24.71 -29.10 -5.83
CA ARG A 38 24.11 -29.18 -7.16
C ARG A 38 22.60 -29.36 -7.01
N PRO A 39 21.77 -28.44 -7.54
CA PRO A 39 20.33 -28.66 -7.59
C PRO A 39 20.07 -29.95 -8.38
N GLU A 40 19.60 -31.01 -7.72
CA GLU A 40 19.29 -32.29 -8.39
C GLU A 40 18.14 -32.13 -9.41
N ALA A 41 17.29 -31.12 -9.20
CA ALA A 41 16.25 -30.74 -10.14
C ALA A 41 16.79 -29.77 -11.20
N LYS A 42 16.63 -30.13 -12.48
CA LYS A 42 16.77 -29.18 -13.59
C LYS A 42 15.92 -27.92 -13.29
N PRO A 43 16.44 -26.71 -13.55
CA PRO A 43 15.65 -25.49 -13.39
C PRO A 43 14.34 -25.62 -14.16
N LYS A 44 13.21 -25.56 -13.45
CA LYS A 44 11.89 -25.43 -14.04
C LYS A 44 11.42 -24.00 -13.82
N PRO A 45 10.74 -23.37 -14.81
CA PRO A 45 10.08 -22.09 -14.58
C PRO A 45 9.18 -22.18 -13.34
N THR A 46 9.11 -21.09 -12.56
CA THR A 46 8.28 -21.02 -11.35
C THR A 46 6.81 -20.94 -11.75
N TRP A 47 6.20 -22.09 -12.03
CA TRP A 47 4.76 -22.19 -12.21
C TRP A 47 4.07 -22.13 -10.86
N THR A 48 3.15 -21.20 -10.74
CA THR A 48 2.22 -21.09 -9.61
C THR A 48 0.84 -21.55 -10.06
N ASP A 49 0.01 -22.01 -9.13
CA ASP A 49 -1.36 -22.43 -9.43
C ASP A 49 -2.26 -21.30 -9.99
N PHE A 50 -1.79 -20.04 -10.01
CA PHE A 50 -2.51 -18.89 -10.56
C PHE A 50 -2.02 -18.41 -11.94
N THR A 51 -1.00 -19.04 -12.54
CA THR A 51 -0.49 -18.60 -13.86
C THR A 51 -1.60 -18.64 -14.93
N GLU A 52 -2.38 -19.71 -14.98
CA GLU A 52 -3.53 -19.82 -15.89
C GLU A 52 -4.62 -18.78 -15.59
N SER A 53 -4.81 -18.44 -14.30
CA SER A 53 -5.74 -17.40 -13.88
C SER A 53 -5.30 -16.01 -14.34
N LEU A 54 -4.00 -15.71 -14.30
CA LEU A 54 -3.44 -14.45 -14.81
C LEU A 54 -3.62 -14.35 -16.33
N GLU A 55 -3.30 -15.41 -17.09
CA GLU A 55 -3.55 -15.44 -18.53
C GLU A 55 -5.05 -15.33 -18.87
N CYS A 56 -5.92 -15.89 -18.03
CA CYS A 56 -7.36 -15.70 -18.17
C CYS A 56 -7.76 -14.23 -17.98
N MET A 57 -7.14 -13.51 -17.04
CA MET A 57 -7.42 -12.09 -16.85
C MET A 57 -7.06 -11.26 -18.08
N ASP A 58 -5.98 -11.59 -18.79
CA ASP A 58 -5.60 -10.94 -20.05
C ASP A 58 -6.69 -11.08 -21.11
N LYS A 59 -7.23 -12.29 -21.29
CA LYS A 59 -8.36 -12.55 -22.19
C LYS A 59 -9.61 -11.79 -21.73
N LEU A 60 -9.83 -11.71 -20.42
CA LEU A 60 -10.99 -11.02 -19.84
C LEU A 60 -10.91 -9.50 -20.07
N PHE A 61 -9.75 -8.90 -19.88
CA PHE A 61 -9.54 -7.49 -20.16
C PHE A 61 -9.78 -7.16 -21.63
N LEU A 62 -9.27 -8.01 -22.53
CA LEU A 62 -9.52 -7.88 -23.96
C LEU A 62 -11.02 -7.96 -24.29
N ALA A 63 -11.73 -8.95 -23.74
CA ALA A 63 -13.17 -9.15 -23.96
C ALA A 63 -14.05 -8.03 -23.37
N HIS A 64 -13.52 -7.27 -22.41
CA HIS A 64 -14.18 -6.11 -21.81
C HIS A 64 -13.63 -4.78 -22.32
N GLY A 65 -12.77 -4.79 -23.35
CA GLY A 65 -12.20 -3.59 -23.97
C GLY A 65 -11.38 -2.72 -23.02
N LYS A 66 -10.70 -3.33 -22.05
CA LYS A 66 -9.86 -2.61 -21.07
C LYS A 66 -8.46 -2.38 -21.65
N LYS A 67 -8.03 -1.13 -21.72
CA LYS A 67 -6.71 -0.70 -22.21
C LYS A 67 -6.26 0.60 -21.53
N GLY A 68 -4.94 0.78 -21.41
CA GLY A 68 -4.35 2.07 -20.99
C GLY A 68 -4.42 2.37 -19.49
N PHE A 69 -4.53 1.36 -18.64
CA PHE A 69 -4.45 1.54 -17.19
C PHE A 69 -3.00 1.48 -16.75
N VAL A 70 -2.47 2.61 -16.30
CA VAL A 70 -1.08 2.69 -15.86
C VAL A 70 -1.03 2.52 -14.35
N VAL A 71 -0.27 1.53 -13.89
CA VAL A 71 -0.18 1.15 -12.47
C VAL A 71 1.26 1.11 -12.00
N THR A 72 1.47 1.34 -10.70
CA THR A 72 2.78 1.18 -10.05
C THR A 72 2.65 0.59 -8.65
N THR A 73 3.75 0.29 -7.98
CA THR A 73 3.78 -0.22 -6.60
C THR A 73 5.10 0.10 -5.92
N ALA A 74 5.04 0.28 -4.59
CA ALA A 74 6.22 0.28 -3.73
C ALA A 74 6.71 -1.11 -3.32
N GLY A 75 6.01 -2.15 -3.79
CA GLY A 75 6.07 -3.47 -3.20
C GLY A 75 5.14 -3.60 -2.00
N ILE A 76 5.07 -4.82 -1.48
CA ILE A 76 4.31 -5.19 -0.29
C ILE A 76 5.33 -5.47 0.81
N PRO A 77 5.56 -4.53 1.74
CA PRO A 77 6.51 -4.72 2.83
C PRO A 77 6.08 -5.85 3.75
N ASP A 78 7.07 -6.56 4.30
CA ASP A 78 6.84 -7.54 5.35
C ASP A 78 6.77 -6.88 6.72
N SER A 79 5.57 -6.80 7.30
CA SER A 79 5.39 -6.24 8.65
C SER A 79 5.70 -7.25 9.75
N THR A 80 5.95 -8.51 9.39
CA THR A 80 6.22 -9.61 10.33
C THR A 80 7.73 -9.81 10.56
N GLY A 81 8.57 -9.36 9.63
CA GLY A 81 10.03 -9.47 9.69
C GLY A 81 10.58 -10.89 9.41
N LYS A 82 9.75 -11.78 8.85
CA LYS A 82 10.03 -13.21 8.71
C LYS A 82 10.00 -13.72 7.25
N VAL A 83 9.55 -12.90 6.30
CA VAL A 83 9.47 -13.21 4.87
C VAL A 83 10.45 -12.32 4.10
N SER A 84 11.53 -12.91 3.62
CA SER A 84 12.52 -12.22 2.79
C SER A 84 12.30 -12.53 1.31
N VAL A 85 11.37 -11.81 0.66
CA VAL A 85 11.11 -11.94 -0.79
C VAL A 85 10.93 -10.58 -1.46
N SER A 86 11.22 -10.51 -2.77
CA SER A 86 10.92 -9.32 -3.56
C SER A 86 9.46 -9.31 -4.04
N THR A 87 8.59 -8.69 -3.24
CA THR A 87 7.16 -8.58 -3.53
C THR A 87 6.87 -7.62 -4.69
N LYS A 88 7.72 -6.62 -4.91
CA LYS A 88 7.65 -5.71 -6.06
C LYS A 88 7.79 -6.45 -7.39
N GLU A 89 8.78 -7.33 -7.51
CA GLU A 89 8.98 -8.16 -8.71
C GLU A 89 7.81 -9.13 -8.92
N MET A 90 7.28 -9.73 -7.85
CA MET A 90 6.11 -10.60 -7.93
C MET A 90 4.88 -9.86 -8.47
N LEU A 91 4.67 -8.61 -8.06
CA LEU A 91 3.59 -7.77 -8.58
C LEU A 91 3.81 -7.37 -10.04
N HIS A 92 5.04 -7.02 -10.41
CA HIS A 92 5.38 -6.69 -11.80
C HIS A 92 5.10 -7.86 -12.75
N LEU A 93 5.55 -9.06 -12.37
CA LEU A 93 5.30 -10.28 -13.13
C LEU A 93 3.79 -10.57 -13.24
N ALA A 94 3.05 -10.51 -12.14
CA ALA A 94 1.61 -10.73 -12.16
C ALA A 94 0.88 -9.73 -13.07
N ALA A 95 1.28 -8.45 -13.06
CA ALA A 95 0.72 -7.42 -13.93
C ALA A 95 1.03 -7.68 -15.42
N SER A 96 2.26 -8.10 -15.72
CA SER A 96 2.70 -8.46 -17.06
C SER A 96 1.92 -9.66 -17.60
N ASP A 97 1.85 -10.75 -16.85
CA ASP A 97 1.17 -11.99 -17.24
C ASP A 97 -0.32 -11.77 -17.55
N MET A 98 -0.98 -10.87 -16.79
CA MET A 98 -2.39 -10.54 -17.02
C MET A 98 -2.65 -9.51 -18.11
N SER A 99 -1.62 -9.03 -18.81
CA SER A 99 -1.77 -7.93 -19.77
C SER A 99 -0.94 -8.08 -21.05
N VAL A 100 -0.47 -9.29 -21.37
CA VAL A 100 0.39 -9.55 -22.54
C VAL A 100 -0.31 -9.18 -23.86
N ARG A 101 -1.55 -9.64 -24.08
CA ARG A 101 -2.27 -9.45 -25.35
C ARG A 101 -3.21 -8.25 -25.30
N SER A 102 -3.89 -8.05 -24.18
CA SER A 102 -4.85 -6.96 -24.00
C SER A 102 -4.19 -5.60 -23.94
N LYS A 103 -2.92 -5.54 -23.50
CA LYS A 103 -2.24 -4.27 -23.14
C LYS A 103 -3.11 -3.42 -22.20
N ALA A 104 -3.89 -4.11 -21.36
CA ALA A 104 -4.79 -3.51 -20.37
C ALA A 104 -4.03 -2.66 -19.36
N LEU A 105 -2.93 -3.21 -18.87
CA LEU A 105 -2.08 -2.67 -17.84
C LEU A 105 -0.73 -2.23 -18.44
N LYS A 106 -0.27 -1.07 -18.02
CA LYS A 106 1.10 -0.61 -18.20
C LYS A 106 1.69 -0.47 -16.81
N PHE A 107 2.62 -1.36 -16.46
CA PHE A 107 3.27 -1.31 -15.17
C PHE A 107 4.51 -0.44 -15.29
N ILE A 108 4.50 0.72 -14.63
CA ILE A 108 5.68 1.57 -14.59
C ILE A 108 6.39 1.31 -13.28
N ASP A 109 7.62 0.82 -13.42
CA ASP A 109 8.53 0.64 -12.32
C ASP A 109 9.01 2.01 -11.84
N TYR A 110 8.55 2.40 -10.65
CA TYR A 110 9.17 3.46 -9.87
C TYR A 110 9.89 2.80 -8.72
N ASP A 111 11.17 3.08 -8.54
CA ASP A 111 11.78 2.78 -7.26
C ASP A 111 11.02 3.58 -6.19
N THR A 112 10.81 2.96 -5.04
CA THR A 112 10.04 3.58 -3.96
C THR A 112 10.88 3.80 -2.72
N SER A 113 12.19 3.90 -2.95
CA SER A 113 12.95 4.88 -2.18
C SER A 113 12.20 6.22 -2.27
N SER A 114 12.06 6.92 -1.15
CA SER A 114 11.32 8.19 -1.04
C SER A 114 11.76 9.27 -2.06
N THR A 115 12.92 9.05 -2.68
CA THR A 115 13.54 9.82 -3.76
C THR A 115 12.89 9.61 -5.14
N ASP A 116 12.46 8.42 -5.52
CA ASP A 116 12.07 8.14 -6.92
C ASP A 116 10.61 8.46 -7.24
N LEU A 117 9.71 8.40 -6.25
CA LEU A 117 8.36 8.99 -6.36
C LEU A 117 8.43 10.52 -6.47
N LEU A 118 9.39 11.15 -5.80
CA LEU A 118 9.64 12.60 -5.92
C LEU A 118 10.22 12.95 -7.29
N VAL A 119 11.18 12.16 -7.79
CA VAL A 119 11.74 12.29 -9.15
C VAL A 119 10.66 12.05 -10.21
N LEU A 120 9.71 11.13 -9.99
CA LEU A 120 8.51 10.99 -10.82
C LEU A 120 7.70 12.29 -10.87
N PHE A 121 7.43 12.90 -9.72
CA PHE A 121 6.70 14.16 -9.64
C PHE A 121 7.48 15.34 -10.23
N GLU A 122 8.81 15.31 -10.20
CA GLU A 122 9.68 16.29 -10.85
C GLU A 122 9.75 16.11 -12.38
N ASP A 123 9.89 14.88 -12.87
CA ASP A 123 9.81 14.52 -14.29
C ASP A 123 8.44 14.90 -14.85
N LEU A 124 7.40 14.76 -14.03
CA LEU A 124 6.05 15.20 -14.32
C LEU A 124 5.90 16.70 -14.55
N LYS A 125 6.60 17.50 -13.74
CA LYS A 125 6.59 18.96 -13.85
C LYS A 125 7.52 19.46 -14.98
N LYS A 126 8.60 18.73 -15.28
CA LYS A 126 9.59 19.10 -16.31
C LYS A 126 9.17 18.70 -17.72
N ALA A 127 8.35 17.66 -17.87
CA ALA A 127 7.70 17.34 -19.12
C ALA A 127 6.68 18.44 -19.44
N GLY A 128 7.13 19.49 -20.12
CA GLY A 128 6.23 20.37 -20.87
C GLY A 128 5.33 19.52 -21.78
N ALA A 129 4.16 20.05 -22.12
CA ALA A 129 3.03 19.36 -22.76
C ALA A 129 3.30 18.56 -24.07
N ASP A 130 4.55 18.44 -24.52
CA ASP A 130 4.96 17.85 -25.80
C ASP A 130 5.86 16.59 -25.68
N GLN A 131 6.09 16.03 -24.49
CA GLN A 131 6.66 14.68 -24.37
C GLN A 131 5.81 13.77 -23.47
N ILE A 132 5.03 12.92 -24.13
CA ILE A 132 4.06 11.98 -23.55
C ILE A 132 4.79 10.90 -22.74
N ARG A 133 5.18 11.20 -21.50
CA ARG A 133 5.50 10.19 -20.49
C ARG A 133 4.19 9.83 -19.80
N GLU A 134 3.69 8.63 -20.07
CA GLU A 134 2.50 8.11 -19.39
C GLU A 134 2.80 7.92 -17.90
N LEU A 135 1.91 8.39 -17.03
CA LEU A 135 2.06 8.31 -15.59
C LEU A 135 1.18 7.22 -15.00
N PRO A 136 1.57 6.62 -13.86
CA PRO A 136 0.67 5.76 -13.09
C PRO A 136 -0.55 6.55 -12.66
N GLN A 137 -1.73 6.07 -13.07
CA GLN A 137 -3.02 6.56 -12.57
C GLN A 137 -3.30 6.02 -11.17
N TYR A 138 -2.80 4.81 -10.91
CA TYR A 138 -3.02 4.10 -9.66
C TYR A 138 -1.72 3.52 -9.12
N TYR A 139 -1.62 3.43 -7.81
CA TYR A 139 -0.58 2.64 -7.15
C TYR A 139 -1.19 1.60 -6.23
N ILE A 140 -0.55 0.44 -6.18
CA ILE A 140 -0.92 -0.69 -5.34
C ILE A 140 -0.05 -0.62 -4.08
N ARG A 141 -0.68 -0.76 -2.92
CA ARG A 141 0.02 -0.84 -1.64
C ARG A 141 -0.57 -1.96 -0.79
N GLY A 142 0.19 -2.42 0.19
CA GLY A 142 -0.26 -3.46 1.08
C GLY A 142 0.74 -3.78 2.17
N ALA A 143 0.56 -4.92 2.82
CA ALA A 143 1.53 -5.49 3.74
C ALA A 143 1.36 -7.02 3.81
N ILE A 144 2.45 -7.73 4.10
CA ILE A 144 2.36 -9.05 4.73
C ILE A 144 2.04 -8.76 6.19
N SER A 145 0.76 -8.86 6.54
CA SER A 145 0.23 -8.37 7.82
C SER A 145 0.31 -9.41 8.93
N GLN A 146 0.43 -10.69 8.59
CA GLN A 146 0.48 -11.79 9.54
C GLN A 146 1.34 -12.94 9.01
N LEU A 147 2.17 -13.49 9.90
CA LEU A 147 2.90 -14.73 9.71
C LEU A 147 3.03 -15.44 11.06
N ASP A 148 2.05 -16.31 11.33
CA ASP A 148 2.07 -17.15 12.53
C ASP A 148 2.63 -18.51 12.16
N GLU A 149 3.70 -18.91 12.84
CA GLU A 149 4.35 -20.20 12.65
C GLU A 149 4.01 -21.10 13.83
N ASN A 150 3.88 -22.41 13.59
CA ASN A 150 3.63 -23.40 14.63
C ASN A 150 2.36 -23.17 15.45
N VAL A 151 1.26 -22.80 14.78
CA VAL A 151 -0.06 -22.73 15.40
C VAL A 151 -0.49 -24.15 15.75
N ILE A 152 -0.33 -24.54 17.02
CA ILE A 152 -0.85 -25.78 17.57
C ILE A 152 -2.34 -25.58 17.85
N THR A 153 -3.17 -26.43 17.25
CA THR A 153 -4.63 -26.40 17.28
C THR A 153 -5.19 -26.79 18.66
N GLN A 154 -4.96 -25.98 19.69
CA GLN A 154 -5.71 -26.09 20.95
C GLN A 154 -6.39 -24.81 21.44
N GLN A 155 -6.18 -23.65 20.80
CA GLN A 155 -6.95 -22.45 21.14
C GLN A 155 -7.62 -21.85 19.91
N LYS A 156 -8.95 -21.91 19.91
CA LYS A 156 -9.82 -21.08 19.05
C LYS A 156 -9.48 -19.62 19.30
N SER A 157 -8.65 -19.02 18.47
CA SER A 157 -8.50 -17.56 18.40
C SER A 157 -9.72 -16.99 17.68
N ALA A 158 -10.48 -16.18 18.42
CA ALA A 158 -11.68 -15.52 17.92
C ALA A 158 -11.32 -14.48 16.85
N GLY A 159 -11.78 -14.68 15.61
CA GLY A 159 -11.73 -13.64 14.57
C GLY A 159 -11.73 -14.14 13.13
N ILE A 160 -11.22 -15.34 12.87
CA ILE A 160 -11.22 -15.96 11.54
C ILE A 160 -12.14 -17.18 11.61
N ALA A 161 -13.22 -17.19 10.83
CA ALA A 161 -14.18 -18.29 10.80
C ALA A 161 -13.45 -19.62 10.51
N ALA A 162 -13.37 -20.46 11.54
CA ALA A 162 -12.67 -21.74 11.56
C ALA A 162 -13.44 -22.87 10.85
N ASP A 163 -14.37 -22.54 9.95
CA ASP A 163 -15.15 -23.55 9.19
C ASP A 163 -14.28 -24.31 8.17
N PHE A 164 -13.05 -23.85 7.90
CA PHE A 164 -12.09 -24.54 7.04
C PHE A 164 -11.09 -25.44 7.79
N ILE A 165 -11.08 -25.40 9.13
CA ILE A 165 -10.14 -26.12 10.01
C ILE A 165 -10.78 -27.41 10.59
N ASP A 166 -11.99 -27.81 10.17
CA ASP A 166 -12.63 -29.05 10.63
C ASP A 166 -12.13 -30.30 9.87
N LEU A 167 -10.81 -30.42 9.68
CA LEU A 167 -10.16 -31.51 8.96
C LEU A 167 -9.42 -32.45 9.91
N GLY A 168 -10.20 -33.21 10.69
CA GLY A 168 -9.82 -34.50 11.27
C GLY A 168 -8.80 -34.44 12.41
N ALA A 169 -9.19 -34.99 13.56
CA ALA A 169 -8.34 -35.16 14.73
C ALA A 169 -7.08 -36.00 14.41
N SER A 170 -5.93 -35.34 14.26
CA SER A 170 -4.60 -35.97 14.22
C SER A 170 -3.65 -35.11 15.06
N LYS A 171 -2.88 -35.74 15.94
CA LYS A 171 -2.19 -35.09 17.08
C LYS A 171 -0.87 -34.37 16.75
N ASP A 172 -0.36 -34.43 15.52
CA ASP A 172 0.97 -33.93 15.19
C ASP A 172 1.00 -33.10 13.89
N ARG A 173 0.16 -32.06 13.77
CA ARG A 173 0.15 -31.14 12.62
C ARG A 173 0.51 -29.72 13.04
N ILE A 174 1.61 -29.22 12.48
CA ILE A 174 2.08 -27.85 12.66
C ILE A 174 1.52 -27.03 11.50
N SER A 175 0.73 -25.99 11.82
CA SER A 175 0.18 -25.08 10.80
C SER A 175 0.85 -23.70 10.87
N SER A 176 1.13 -23.13 9.71
CA SER A 176 1.57 -21.73 9.57
C SER A 176 0.55 -20.95 8.75
N VAL A 177 0.25 -19.71 9.15
CA VAL A 177 -0.71 -18.83 8.46
C VAL A 177 0.01 -17.59 7.96
N ILE A 178 -0.11 -17.30 6.66
CA ILE A 178 0.43 -16.09 6.01
C ILE A 178 -0.74 -15.27 5.50
N THR A 179 -0.82 -13.98 5.82
CA THR A 179 -1.87 -13.08 5.31
C THR A 179 -1.24 -11.93 4.52
N VAL A 180 -1.80 -11.65 3.34
CA VAL A 180 -1.42 -10.51 2.50
C VAL A 180 -2.64 -9.64 2.26
N ASP A 181 -2.51 -8.37 2.62
CA ASP A 181 -3.51 -7.34 2.38
C ASP A 181 -3.04 -6.39 1.28
N MET A 182 -3.94 -6.07 0.34
CA MET A 182 -3.67 -5.19 -0.80
C MET A 182 -4.81 -4.18 -0.98
N ASN A 183 -4.45 -2.95 -1.32
CA ASN A 183 -5.36 -1.86 -1.63
C ASN A 183 -4.85 -1.08 -2.83
N VAL A 184 -5.76 -0.45 -3.57
CA VAL A 184 -5.43 0.46 -4.68
C VAL A 184 -5.72 1.89 -4.27
N ALA A 185 -4.82 2.79 -4.65
CA ALA A 185 -4.98 4.23 -4.44
C ALA A 185 -4.79 5.01 -5.74
N ASN A 186 -5.38 6.20 -5.80
CA ASN A 186 -5.13 7.17 -6.86
C ASN A 186 -3.74 7.81 -6.66
N THR A 187 -2.90 7.85 -7.70
CA THR A 187 -1.53 8.39 -7.58
C THR A 187 -1.50 9.89 -7.30
N VAL A 188 -2.45 10.65 -7.86
CA VAL A 188 -2.50 12.12 -7.74
C VAL A 188 -3.12 12.52 -6.41
N THR A 189 -4.32 12.01 -6.09
CA THR A 189 -5.02 12.40 -4.86
C THR A 189 -4.51 11.65 -3.62
N ARG A 190 -3.75 10.56 -3.82
CA ARG A 190 -3.29 9.64 -2.76
C ARG A 190 -4.43 9.00 -1.96
N GLU A 191 -5.66 9.09 -2.44
CA GLU A 191 -6.82 8.49 -1.81
C GLU A 191 -6.88 6.99 -2.08
N ILE A 192 -7.12 6.20 -1.03
CA ILE A 192 -7.40 4.78 -1.14
C ILE A 192 -8.79 4.60 -1.75
N LEU A 193 -8.88 3.83 -2.82
CA LEU A 193 -10.14 3.60 -3.53
C LEU A 193 -11.04 2.63 -2.73
N PRO A 194 -12.21 3.09 -2.24
CA PRO A 194 -13.07 2.25 -1.42
C PRO A 194 -13.58 1.02 -2.18
N GLY A 195 -13.47 -0.14 -1.54
CA GLY A 195 -13.94 -1.42 -2.09
C GLY A 195 -13.00 -2.07 -3.11
N ILE A 196 -11.86 -1.46 -3.43
CA ILE A 196 -10.82 -2.02 -4.30
C ILE A 196 -9.67 -2.51 -3.43
N SER A 197 -9.94 -3.58 -2.71
CA SER A 197 -8.99 -4.22 -1.79
C SER A 197 -9.04 -5.74 -1.91
N SER A 198 -7.99 -6.41 -1.44
CA SER A 198 -7.90 -7.85 -1.32
C SER A 198 -7.24 -8.20 0.01
N SER A 199 -7.70 -9.27 0.64
CA SER A 199 -7.17 -9.80 1.89
C SER A 199 -7.33 -11.31 1.80
N ASN A 200 -6.20 -12.02 1.71
CA ASN A 200 -6.19 -13.46 1.53
C ASN A 200 -5.16 -14.08 2.48
N SER A 201 -5.52 -15.22 3.06
CA SER A 201 -4.65 -15.96 3.96
C SER A 201 -4.33 -17.34 3.41
N LEU A 202 -3.07 -17.76 3.50
CA LEU A 202 -2.61 -19.10 3.18
C LEU A 202 -2.31 -19.85 4.48
N VAL A 203 -2.90 -21.02 4.63
CA VAL A 203 -2.58 -21.96 5.72
C VAL A 203 -1.74 -23.10 5.16
N ILE A 204 -0.53 -23.23 5.68
CA ILE A 204 0.43 -24.29 5.35
C ILE A 204 0.37 -25.30 6.48
N THR A 205 0.09 -26.57 6.19
CA THR A 205 0.09 -27.60 7.23
C THR A 205 1.18 -28.63 6.95
N ARG A 206 2.10 -28.81 7.91
CA ARG A 206 3.15 -29.83 7.87
C ARG A 206 2.73 -31.03 8.72
N SER A 207 2.74 -32.21 8.11
CA SER A 207 2.58 -33.51 8.78
C SER A 207 3.96 -34.19 8.86
N GLY A 208 4.23 -34.96 9.92
CA GLY A 208 5.55 -35.57 10.19
C GLY A 208 6.10 -36.52 9.11
N ASN A 209 5.28 -36.92 8.13
CA ASN A 209 5.70 -37.69 6.96
C ASN A 209 5.78 -36.78 5.71
N ALA A 210 6.97 -36.63 5.14
CA ALA A 210 7.27 -35.73 4.01
C ALA A 210 6.44 -35.96 2.72
N LYS A 211 5.65 -37.04 2.64
CA LYS A 211 4.78 -37.35 1.49
C LYS A 211 3.37 -36.73 1.57
N GLU A 212 3.04 -36.01 2.64
CA GLU A 212 1.69 -35.48 2.90
C GLU A 212 1.65 -33.95 3.16
N ALA A 213 2.64 -33.21 2.67
CA ALA A 213 2.62 -31.75 2.75
C ALA A 213 1.54 -31.15 1.83
N GLY A 214 0.67 -30.30 2.39
CA GLY A 214 -0.38 -29.61 1.63
C GLY A 214 -0.61 -28.20 2.13
N ALA A 215 -0.95 -27.28 1.23
CA ALA A 215 -1.29 -25.91 1.57
C ALA A 215 -2.68 -25.54 1.05
N LYS A 216 -3.42 -24.75 1.83
CA LYS A 216 -4.77 -24.27 1.48
C LYS A 216 -4.86 -22.76 1.64
N ILE A 217 -5.36 -22.07 0.62
CA ILE A 217 -5.70 -20.64 0.73
C ILE A 217 -7.13 -20.53 1.26
N GLY A 218 -7.32 -19.79 2.35
CA GLY A 218 -8.60 -19.55 3.01
C GLY A 218 -9.19 -18.20 2.67
N LYS A 219 -10.40 -18.21 2.11
CA LYS A 219 -11.32 -17.08 1.98
C LYS A 219 -12.75 -17.60 2.14
N VAL A 220 -13.70 -16.79 2.63
CA VAL A 220 -15.10 -17.21 2.78
C VAL A 220 -15.62 -17.84 1.46
N GLY A 221 -15.86 -19.16 1.49
CA GLY A 221 -16.38 -19.93 0.35
C GLY A 221 -15.37 -20.40 -0.72
N LEU A 222 -14.05 -20.25 -0.51
CA LEU A 222 -13.01 -20.70 -1.45
C LEU A 222 -11.87 -21.43 -0.72
N SER A 223 -11.54 -22.64 -1.16
CA SER A 223 -10.34 -23.37 -0.76
C SER A 223 -9.58 -23.84 -1.99
N PHE A 224 -8.37 -23.32 -2.20
CA PHE A 224 -7.46 -23.78 -3.25
C PHE A 224 -6.44 -24.72 -2.63
N SER A 225 -6.35 -25.96 -3.10
CA SER A 225 -5.30 -26.90 -2.70
C SER A 225 -4.07 -26.68 -3.56
N MET A 226 -2.92 -26.43 -2.95
CA MET A 226 -1.67 -26.19 -3.67
C MET A 226 -0.74 -27.40 -3.65
N SER A 227 0.17 -27.47 -4.62
CA SER A 227 1.21 -28.52 -4.69
C SER A 227 2.20 -28.46 -3.52
N ALA A 228 2.82 -29.60 -3.18
CA ALA A 228 3.73 -29.74 -2.04
C ALA A 228 4.88 -28.71 -2.03
N ASN A 229 5.39 -28.32 -3.20
CA ASN A 229 6.47 -27.31 -3.34
C ASN A 229 6.09 -25.93 -2.76
N VAL A 230 4.80 -25.57 -2.75
CA VAL A 230 4.32 -24.31 -2.16
C VAL A 230 4.18 -24.41 -0.63
N ALA A 231 3.93 -25.61 -0.12
CA ALA A 231 3.89 -25.90 1.32
C ALA A 231 5.29 -25.88 1.98
N GLU A 232 6.35 -25.90 1.17
CA GLU A 232 7.74 -25.98 1.64
C GLU A 232 8.41 -24.61 1.88
N SER A 233 7.90 -23.50 1.31
CA SER A 233 8.53 -22.17 1.44
C SER A 233 7.53 -21.01 1.63
N PRO A 234 7.70 -20.15 2.67
CA PRO A 234 6.91 -18.93 2.86
C PRO A 234 6.91 -18.00 1.63
N GLY A 235 7.99 -18.01 0.84
CA GLY A 235 8.08 -17.18 -0.36
C GLY A 235 7.21 -17.67 -1.52
N ALA A 236 7.04 -18.99 -1.67
CA ALA A 236 6.13 -19.55 -2.66
C ALA A 236 4.67 -19.24 -2.31
N GLY A 237 4.33 -19.36 -1.02
CA GLY A 237 3.02 -18.97 -0.51
C GLY A 237 2.71 -17.48 -0.68
N THR A 238 3.69 -16.63 -0.37
CA THR A 238 3.58 -15.16 -0.56
C THR A 238 3.35 -14.81 -2.03
N ARG A 239 4.07 -15.44 -2.97
CA ARG A 239 3.85 -15.24 -4.41
C ARG A 239 2.41 -15.57 -4.81
N ALA A 240 1.88 -16.70 -4.34
CA ALA A 240 0.51 -17.12 -4.65
C ALA A 240 -0.53 -16.14 -4.10
N LEU A 241 -0.34 -15.65 -2.87
CA LEU A 241 -1.20 -14.63 -2.27
C LEU A 241 -1.15 -13.30 -3.03
N ILE A 242 0.04 -12.89 -3.50
CA ILE A 242 0.20 -11.69 -4.33
C ILE A 242 -0.51 -11.84 -5.68
N GLN A 243 -0.36 -12.97 -6.37
CA GLN A 243 -1.01 -13.20 -7.65
C GLN A 243 -2.54 -13.22 -7.52
N LEU A 244 -3.05 -13.94 -6.52
CA LEU A 244 -4.48 -13.92 -6.20
C LEU A 244 -4.93 -12.49 -5.90
N GLY A 245 -4.22 -11.79 -5.01
CA GLY A 245 -4.52 -10.41 -4.65
C GLY A 245 -4.58 -9.50 -5.88
N MET A 246 -3.61 -9.63 -6.79
CA MET A 246 -3.55 -8.87 -8.05
C MET A 246 -4.76 -9.14 -8.96
N ILE A 247 -5.13 -10.41 -9.14
CA ILE A 247 -6.33 -10.81 -9.90
C ILE A 247 -7.58 -10.12 -9.32
N GLU A 248 -7.72 -10.11 -8.00
CA GLU A 248 -8.86 -9.48 -7.35
C GLU A 248 -8.85 -7.95 -7.44
N VAL A 249 -7.74 -7.29 -7.11
CA VAL A 249 -7.70 -5.83 -7.10
C VAL A 249 -7.83 -5.25 -8.50
N MET A 250 -7.18 -5.86 -9.50
CA MET A 250 -7.32 -5.43 -10.89
C MET A 250 -8.70 -5.80 -11.44
N GLY A 251 -9.26 -6.95 -11.06
CA GLY A 251 -10.62 -7.33 -11.37
C GLY A 251 -11.66 -6.32 -10.89
N LYS A 252 -11.53 -5.88 -9.63
CA LYS A 252 -12.39 -4.86 -9.00
C LYS A 252 -12.16 -3.48 -9.62
N LEU A 253 -10.90 -3.08 -9.81
CA LEU A 253 -10.52 -1.79 -10.38
C LEU A 253 -11.01 -1.64 -11.82
N LEU A 254 -10.78 -2.65 -12.65
CA LEU A 254 -11.15 -2.64 -14.06
C LEU A 254 -12.59 -3.08 -14.28
N GLU A 255 -13.33 -3.40 -13.23
CA GLU A 255 -14.73 -3.84 -13.29
C GLU A 255 -14.91 -4.97 -14.30
N VAL A 256 -14.23 -6.09 -14.07
CA VAL A 256 -14.38 -7.33 -14.86
C VAL A 256 -14.71 -8.51 -13.94
N PRO A 257 -15.42 -9.54 -14.42
CA PRO A 257 -15.81 -10.70 -13.61
C PRO A 257 -14.63 -11.65 -13.34
N TYR A 258 -13.62 -11.16 -12.63
CA TYR A 258 -12.33 -11.83 -12.39
C TYR A 258 -12.45 -13.23 -11.76
N TRP A 259 -13.54 -13.46 -11.00
CA TRP A 259 -13.83 -14.74 -10.38
C TRP A 259 -13.97 -15.89 -11.39
N LYS A 260 -14.31 -15.59 -12.66
CA LYS A 260 -14.28 -16.58 -13.74
C LYS A 260 -12.90 -17.20 -13.92
N CYS A 261 -11.85 -16.39 -13.77
CA CYS A 261 -10.46 -16.83 -13.87
C CYS A 261 -9.98 -17.58 -12.62
N LEU A 262 -10.75 -17.55 -11.54
CA LEU A 262 -10.52 -18.32 -10.32
C LEU A 262 -11.38 -19.59 -10.25
N GLY A 263 -11.92 -20.05 -11.40
CA GLY A 263 -12.73 -21.26 -11.49
C GLY A 263 -14.19 -21.12 -11.04
N MET A 264 -14.65 -19.91 -10.71
CA MET A 264 -16.04 -19.68 -10.29
C MET A 264 -16.90 -19.22 -11.47
N LYS A 265 -17.93 -20.00 -11.85
CA LYS A 265 -18.85 -19.61 -12.93
C LYS A 265 -19.68 -18.37 -12.61
N ASN A 266 -20.23 -18.29 -11.40
CA ASN A 266 -21.18 -17.24 -10.98
C ASN A 266 -20.67 -16.39 -9.79
N GLY A 267 -19.38 -16.50 -9.45
CA GLY A 267 -18.79 -15.84 -8.28
C GLY A 267 -19.33 -16.38 -6.94
N ASN A 268 -19.14 -15.62 -5.86
CA ASN A 268 -19.60 -15.92 -4.51
C ASN A 268 -20.40 -14.74 -3.91
N ALA A 269 -20.78 -14.84 -2.63
CA ALA A 269 -21.55 -13.78 -1.96
C ALA A 269 -20.81 -12.44 -1.93
N ASP A 270 -19.49 -12.45 -1.78
CA ASP A 270 -18.66 -11.24 -1.71
C ASP A 270 -18.54 -10.56 -3.08
N THR A 271 -18.30 -11.33 -4.14
CA THR A 271 -18.24 -10.79 -5.50
C THR A 271 -19.59 -10.21 -5.91
N LYS A 272 -20.69 -10.89 -5.57
CA LYS A 272 -22.05 -10.38 -5.83
C LYS A 272 -22.34 -9.12 -5.03
N ARG A 273 -21.91 -9.05 -3.76
CA ARG A 273 -22.05 -7.86 -2.89
C ARG A 273 -21.28 -6.66 -3.47
N HIS A 274 -20.02 -6.85 -3.86
CA HIS A 274 -19.21 -5.80 -4.48
C HIS A 274 -19.82 -5.31 -5.79
N THR A 275 -20.26 -6.23 -6.65
CA THR A 275 -20.89 -5.89 -7.93
C THR A 275 -22.19 -5.10 -7.71
N LYS A 276 -22.99 -5.47 -6.70
CA LYS A 276 -24.18 -4.74 -6.30
C LYS A 276 -23.87 -3.34 -5.77
N TYR A 277 -22.80 -3.20 -4.97
CA TYR A 277 -22.35 -1.90 -4.49
C TYR A 277 -21.98 -0.98 -5.66
N ARG A 278 -21.16 -1.45 -6.61
CA ARG A 278 -20.79 -0.69 -7.82
C ARG A 278 -22.00 -0.27 -8.63
N PHE A 279 -22.94 -1.19 -8.87
CA PHE A 279 -24.20 -0.87 -9.55
C PHE A 279 -24.99 0.23 -8.84
N ARG A 280 -24.99 0.29 -7.50
CA ARG A 280 -25.73 1.31 -6.75
C ARG A 280 -25.13 2.71 -6.90
N ILE A 281 -23.80 2.81 -6.85
CA ILE A 281 -23.09 4.11 -6.88
C ILE A 281 -22.78 4.61 -8.30
N MET A 282 -22.96 3.77 -9.32
CA MET A 282 -22.77 4.16 -10.72
C MET A 282 -23.83 5.21 -11.13
N PRO A 283 -23.43 6.32 -11.79
CA PRO A 283 -24.39 7.28 -12.35
C PRO A 283 -25.34 6.64 -13.36
N VAL A 284 -26.57 7.18 -13.47
CA VAL A 284 -27.64 6.58 -14.29
C VAL A 284 -27.26 6.50 -15.77
N ASP A 285 -26.69 7.57 -16.32
CA ASP A 285 -26.18 7.61 -17.70
C ASP A 285 -25.14 6.51 -17.95
N LYS A 286 -24.22 6.29 -17.00
CA LYS A 286 -23.20 5.23 -17.10
C LYS A 286 -23.80 3.84 -17.05
N LYS A 287 -24.85 3.60 -16.25
CA LYS A 287 -25.60 2.32 -16.26
C LYS A 287 -26.23 2.08 -17.62
N ILE A 288 -26.88 3.10 -18.20
CA ILE A 288 -27.52 3.00 -19.50
C ILE A 288 -26.49 2.74 -20.60
N MET A 289 -25.38 3.49 -20.62
CA MET A 289 -24.28 3.28 -21.57
C MET A 289 -23.69 1.87 -21.46
N PHE A 290 -23.53 1.34 -20.24
CA PHE A 290 -23.09 -0.03 -20.02
C PHE A 290 -24.03 -1.03 -20.69
N VAL A 291 -25.35 -0.92 -20.44
CA VAL A 291 -26.36 -1.81 -21.03
C VAL A 291 -26.38 -1.69 -22.56
N GLN A 292 -26.35 -0.46 -23.10
CA GLN A 292 -26.27 -0.20 -24.55
C GLN A 292 -25.06 -0.90 -25.17
N ARG A 293 -23.86 -0.74 -24.60
CA ARG A 293 -22.62 -1.38 -25.08
C ARG A 293 -22.72 -2.90 -25.07
N ARG A 294 -23.23 -3.48 -23.98
CA ARG A 294 -23.31 -4.94 -23.81
C ARG A 294 -24.35 -5.56 -24.73
N LEU A 295 -25.52 -4.94 -24.87
CA LEU A 295 -26.55 -5.40 -25.82
C LEU A 295 -26.13 -5.19 -27.28
N ASN A 296 -25.36 -4.14 -27.57
CA ASN A 296 -24.75 -3.94 -28.89
C ASN A 296 -23.72 -5.03 -29.21
N SER A 297 -22.86 -5.37 -28.25
CA SER A 297 -21.90 -6.49 -28.37
C SER A 297 -22.62 -7.84 -28.55
N ALA A 298 -23.80 -7.99 -27.94
CA ALA A 298 -24.68 -9.15 -28.14
C ALA A 298 -25.47 -9.12 -29.46
N LYS A 299 -25.29 -8.10 -30.32
CA LYS A 299 -26.05 -7.85 -31.55
C LYS A 299 -27.57 -7.72 -31.34
N MET A 300 -28.01 -7.39 -30.13
CA MET A 300 -29.41 -7.18 -29.77
C MET A 300 -29.83 -5.71 -29.81
N TYR A 301 -28.87 -4.80 -29.83
CA TYR A 301 -29.11 -3.35 -29.86
C TYR A 301 -28.28 -2.68 -30.95
N SER A 302 -28.93 -1.96 -31.87
CA SER A 302 -28.29 -1.24 -32.99
C SER A 302 -28.42 0.29 -32.90
N GLY A 303 -28.83 0.82 -31.73
CA GLY A 303 -28.92 2.26 -31.50
C GLY A 303 -27.62 2.89 -30.99
N PRO A 304 -27.59 4.22 -30.80
CA PRO A 304 -26.42 4.93 -30.30
C PRO A 304 -26.13 4.58 -28.83
N ILE A 305 -24.85 4.66 -28.44
CA ILE A 305 -24.41 4.52 -27.05
C ILE A 305 -24.30 5.93 -26.45
N ASP A 306 -25.43 6.50 -26.10
CA ASP A 306 -25.58 7.90 -25.66
C ASP A 306 -25.99 8.06 -24.19
N GLY A 307 -26.18 6.94 -23.47
CA GLY A 307 -26.63 6.95 -22.08
C GLY A 307 -28.10 7.33 -21.89
N LYS A 308 -28.91 7.30 -22.96
CA LYS A 308 -30.34 7.62 -22.91
C LYS A 308 -31.20 6.39 -23.18
N ILE A 309 -32.32 6.30 -22.49
CA ILE A 309 -33.30 5.24 -22.72
C ILE A 309 -34.06 5.56 -24.02
N SER A 310 -34.06 4.60 -24.95
CA SER A 310 -34.83 4.67 -26.19
C SER A 310 -35.78 3.48 -26.29
N SER A 311 -36.84 3.60 -27.10
CA SER A 311 -37.77 2.48 -27.36
C SER A 311 -37.02 1.25 -27.89
N LYS A 312 -36.04 1.45 -28.79
CA LYS A 312 -35.16 0.37 -29.29
C LYS A 312 -34.37 -0.31 -28.16
N LEU A 313 -33.86 0.47 -27.20
CA LEU A 313 -33.14 -0.08 -26.05
C LEU A 313 -34.07 -0.88 -25.13
N ASN A 314 -35.26 -0.36 -24.82
CA ASN A 314 -36.24 -1.05 -23.98
C ASN A 314 -36.65 -2.40 -24.58
N THR A 315 -36.88 -2.46 -25.89
CA THR A 315 -37.16 -3.72 -26.61
C THR A 315 -35.99 -4.71 -26.51
N ALA A 316 -34.76 -4.24 -26.70
CA ALA A 316 -33.56 -5.07 -26.57
C ALA A 316 -33.38 -5.61 -25.13
N ILE A 317 -33.67 -4.79 -24.12
CA ILE A 317 -33.64 -5.21 -22.71
C ILE A 317 -34.67 -6.32 -22.46
N LYS A 318 -35.93 -6.14 -22.89
CA LYS A 318 -36.99 -7.15 -22.70
C LYS A 318 -36.64 -8.46 -23.40
N GLN A 319 -36.09 -8.39 -24.62
CA GLN A 319 -35.62 -9.56 -25.35
C GLN A 319 -34.51 -10.28 -24.60
N PHE A 320 -33.55 -9.53 -24.04
CA PHE A 320 -32.47 -10.10 -23.25
C PHE A 320 -32.97 -10.73 -21.95
N GLN A 321 -33.86 -10.06 -21.22
CA GLN A 321 -34.46 -10.57 -19.98
C GLN A 321 -35.21 -11.88 -20.24
N SER A 322 -36.04 -11.91 -21.28
CA SER A 322 -36.77 -13.12 -21.70
C SER A 322 -35.82 -14.27 -22.05
N LYS A 323 -34.80 -14.02 -22.89
CA LYS A 323 -33.81 -15.03 -23.29
C LYS A 323 -33.03 -15.62 -22.11
N ASN A 324 -32.75 -14.81 -21.10
CA ASN A 324 -31.96 -15.20 -19.94
C ASN A 324 -32.79 -15.58 -18.70
N LYS A 325 -34.12 -15.76 -18.86
CA LYS A 325 -35.04 -16.14 -17.78
C LYS A 325 -35.03 -15.15 -16.59
N LEU A 326 -34.89 -13.86 -16.89
CA LEU A 326 -35.04 -12.77 -15.92
C LEU A 326 -36.48 -12.22 -15.96
N SER A 327 -36.84 -11.46 -14.93
CA SER A 327 -38.10 -10.71 -14.91
C SER A 327 -38.15 -9.73 -16.09
N VAL A 328 -39.16 -9.85 -16.96
CA VAL A 328 -39.27 -9.06 -18.19
C VAL A 328 -39.94 -7.71 -17.89
N THR A 329 -39.21 -6.82 -17.24
CA THR A 329 -39.67 -5.47 -16.87
C THR A 329 -39.35 -4.43 -17.95
N GLY A 330 -38.24 -4.61 -18.67
CA GLY A 330 -37.65 -3.56 -19.50
C GLY A 330 -36.83 -2.52 -18.71
N ASP A 331 -36.71 -2.70 -17.40
CA ASP A 331 -35.96 -1.80 -16.51
C ASP A 331 -34.50 -2.22 -16.41
N ILE A 332 -33.63 -1.23 -16.10
CA ILE A 332 -32.21 -1.48 -15.82
C ILE A 332 -32.05 -1.76 -14.33
N ASP A 333 -32.33 -3.01 -13.94
CA ASP A 333 -32.14 -3.50 -12.58
C ASP A 333 -30.77 -4.20 -12.39
N PHE A 334 -30.51 -4.64 -11.16
CA PHE A 334 -29.26 -5.32 -10.83
C PHE A 334 -29.15 -6.70 -11.50
N ASP A 335 -30.26 -7.41 -11.70
CA ASP A 335 -30.24 -8.76 -12.26
C ASP A 335 -29.91 -8.72 -13.76
N LEU A 336 -30.47 -7.75 -14.51
CA LEU A 336 -30.07 -7.42 -15.88
C LEU A 336 -28.60 -7.03 -15.93
N TYR A 337 -28.18 -6.07 -15.08
CA TYR A 337 -26.79 -5.61 -15.05
C TYR A 337 -25.82 -6.76 -14.80
N TYR A 338 -26.10 -7.59 -13.80
CA TYR A 338 -25.26 -8.73 -13.42
C TYR A 338 -25.18 -9.77 -14.55
N ALA A 339 -26.32 -10.14 -15.15
CA ALA A 339 -26.35 -11.08 -16.27
C ALA A 339 -25.54 -10.57 -17.47
N LEU A 340 -25.68 -9.28 -17.83
CA LEU A 340 -24.89 -8.65 -18.90
C LEU A 340 -23.40 -8.57 -18.54
N PHE A 341 -23.08 -8.32 -17.29
CA PHE A 341 -21.71 -8.22 -16.78
C PHE A 341 -20.96 -9.54 -16.89
N ILE A 342 -21.60 -10.65 -16.53
CA ILE A 342 -20.97 -11.98 -16.59
C ILE A 342 -21.13 -12.68 -17.94
N SER A 343 -21.79 -12.07 -18.93
CA SER A 343 -21.96 -12.70 -20.25
C SER A 343 -20.67 -12.68 -21.06
N ASP A 344 -20.44 -13.71 -21.88
CA ASP A 344 -19.27 -13.77 -22.78
C ASP A 344 -19.67 -13.23 -24.16
N PHE A 345 -19.71 -11.90 -24.29
CA PHE A 345 -19.87 -11.22 -25.58
C PHE A 345 -18.53 -10.74 -26.07
N SER A 346 -18.17 -11.09 -27.31
CA SER A 346 -17.03 -10.48 -27.99
C SER A 346 -17.34 -9.02 -28.25
N THR A 347 -16.63 -8.10 -27.60
CA THR A 347 -16.72 -6.68 -27.90
C THR A 347 -16.09 -6.43 -29.27
N ALA A 348 -16.83 -5.79 -30.19
CA ALA A 348 -16.20 -5.15 -31.33
C ALA A 348 -15.17 -4.13 -30.82
N SER A 349 -14.00 -4.07 -31.48
CA SER A 349 -12.92 -3.16 -31.13
C SER A 349 -13.42 -1.72 -31.12
N ILE A 350 -13.26 -1.05 -29.98
CA ILE A 350 -13.40 0.40 -29.87
C ILE A 350 -12.34 1.02 -30.80
N PRO A 351 -12.66 2.03 -31.62
CA PRO A 351 -11.64 2.86 -32.27
C PRO A 351 -10.59 3.30 -31.25
N ASP A 352 -9.36 3.47 -31.71
CA ASP A 352 -8.21 3.68 -30.84
C ASP A 352 -8.17 5.08 -30.20
N GLU A 353 -9.15 5.40 -29.36
CA GLU A 353 -8.95 6.33 -28.26
C GLU A 353 -8.68 5.48 -27.02
N GLY A 354 -7.40 5.38 -26.65
CA GLY A 354 -7.05 5.07 -25.26
C GLY A 354 -7.78 6.02 -24.31
N PRO A 355 -7.92 5.68 -23.03
CA PRO A 355 -8.33 6.68 -22.05
C PRO A 355 -7.44 7.90 -22.23
N LYS A 356 -8.00 9.00 -22.73
CA LYS A 356 -7.32 10.30 -22.69
C LYS A 356 -6.93 10.47 -21.23
N ALA A 357 -5.64 10.65 -20.98
CA ALA A 357 -5.18 11.18 -19.72
C ALA A 357 -6.15 12.30 -19.35
N ILE A 358 -6.71 12.24 -18.15
CA ILE A 358 -7.49 13.33 -17.61
C ILE A 358 -6.49 14.49 -17.54
N VAL A 359 -6.46 15.31 -18.59
CA VAL A 359 -5.99 16.68 -18.51
C VAL A 359 -7.03 17.30 -17.61
N THR A 360 -6.71 17.37 -16.33
CA THR A 360 -7.47 18.15 -15.37
C THR A 360 -7.46 19.57 -15.90
N ASP A 361 -8.60 20.06 -16.37
CA ASP A 361 -8.89 21.49 -16.36
C ASP A 361 -8.69 21.94 -14.92
N GLN A 362 -7.51 22.48 -14.63
CA GLN A 362 -7.18 23.10 -13.38
C GLN A 362 -7.98 24.42 -13.33
N PRO A 363 -8.90 24.62 -12.37
CA PRO A 363 -9.35 25.96 -12.07
C PRO A 363 -8.11 26.75 -11.65
N PRO A 364 -7.91 28.00 -12.11
CA PRO A 364 -6.75 28.79 -11.68
C PRO A 364 -6.78 28.90 -10.15
N SER A 365 -5.83 28.25 -9.47
CA SER A 365 -5.70 28.35 -8.02
C SER A 365 -5.21 29.75 -7.69
N LEU A 366 -6.09 30.56 -7.12
CA LEU A 366 -5.77 31.83 -6.47
C LEU A 366 -4.61 31.64 -5.48
N PRO A 367 -3.68 32.58 -5.31
CA PRO A 367 -2.49 32.41 -4.46
C PRO A 367 -2.81 32.11 -2.98
N ILE A 368 -2.24 31.02 -2.43
CA ILE A 368 -2.30 30.70 -0.99
C ILE A 368 -1.51 31.74 -0.20
N THR A 369 -2.16 32.36 0.78
CA THR A 369 -1.50 33.24 1.74
C THR A 369 -1.54 32.58 3.11
N ALA A 370 -0.41 32.53 3.81
CA ALA A 370 -0.34 32.07 5.19
C ALA A 370 -0.13 33.25 6.15
N THR A 371 -0.74 33.18 7.32
CA THR A 371 -0.60 34.16 8.40
C THR A 371 -0.22 33.43 9.67
N ILE A 372 0.70 34.02 10.43
CA ILE A 372 1.16 33.47 11.71
C ILE A 372 0.70 34.45 12.79
N THR A 373 0.17 33.91 13.88
CA THR A 373 -0.15 34.66 15.10
C THR A 373 0.44 33.94 16.30
N THR A 374 0.58 34.65 17.41
CA THR A 374 1.03 34.08 18.68
C THR A 374 0.10 34.53 19.79
N ASP A 375 0.07 33.79 20.90
CA ASP A 375 -0.69 34.14 22.11
C ASP A 375 -0.24 35.46 22.76
N THR A 376 1.05 35.79 22.68
CA THR A 376 1.63 37.01 23.25
C THR A 376 1.85 38.14 22.24
N ASN A 377 1.36 37.99 21.00
CA ASN A 377 1.63 38.90 19.89
C ASN A 377 3.14 39.18 19.68
N GLY A 378 3.94 38.11 19.81
CA GLY A 378 5.37 38.10 19.56
C GLY A 378 6.24 38.60 20.71
N LYS A 379 5.69 38.83 21.91
CA LYS A 379 6.45 39.33 23.08
C LYS A 379 6.62 38.26 24.14
N TYR A 380 7.85 37.83 24.37
CA TYR A 380 8.17 36.75 25.32
C TYR A 380 9.19 37.20 26.36
N GLN A 381 9.23 36.49 27.48
CA GLN A 381 10.26 36.57 28.50
C GLN A 381 11.08 35.28 28.55
N THR A 382 12.31 35.37 29.05
CA THR A 382 13.14 34.19 29.28
C THR A 382 12.40 33.17 30.15
N GLY A 383 12.30 31.93 29.68
CA GLY A 383 11.56 30.84 30.34
C GLY A 383 10.17 30.57 29.76
N ASP A 384 9.60 31.52 29.00
CA ASP A 384 8.32 31.33 28.31
C ASP A 384 8.42 30.23 27.25
N THR A 385 7.26 29.68 26.87
CA THR A 385 7.15 28.69 25.80
C THR A 385 6.34 29.21 24.64
N LEU A 386 6.81 28.97 23.43
CA LEU A 386 6.17 29.40 22.19
C LEU A 386 4.82 28.68 21.98
N THR A 387 3.78 29.47 21.71
CA THR A 387 2.50 28.99 21.16
C THR A 387 2.15 29.81 19.93
N ALA A 388 2.53 29.34 18.75
CA ALA A 388 2.18 29.97 17.48
C ALA A 388 0.98 29.27 16.81
N ARG A 389 0.21 30.04 16.05
CA ARG A 389 -0.88 29.58 15.20
C ARG A 389 -0.64 30.01 13.78
N VAL A 390 -0.73 29.08 12.84
CA VAL A 390 -0.61 29.36 11.41
C VAL A 390 -1.95 29.08 10.73
N LYS A 391 -2.44 30.02 9.94
CA LYS A 391 -3.67 29.88 9.14
C LYS A 391 -3.39 30.24 7.69
N ALA A 392 -3.77 29.38 6.75
CA ALA A 392 -3.66 29.64 5.32
C ALA A 392 -5.03 29.87 4.68
N THR A 393 -5.07 30.64 3.58
CA THR A 393 -6.31 30.97 2.85
C THR A 393 -6.86 29.85 1.97
N GLY A 394 -6.13 28.74 1.82
CA GLY A 394 -6.53 27.62 0.98
C GLY A 394 -5.81 26.33 1.37
N ASP A 395 -6.30 25.21 0.84
CA ASP A 395 -5.65 23.91 1.01
C ASP A 395 -4.26 23.92 0.34
N GLY A 396 -3.28 23.29 0.98
CA GLY A 396 -1.90 23.31 0.49
C GLY A 396 -0.92 22.61 1.41
N PHE A 397 0.33 23.02 1.36
CA PHE A 397 1.46 22.46 2.09
C PHE A 397 2.22 23.58 2.81
N LEU A 398 2.70 23.29 4.02
CA LEU A 398 3.31 24.28 4.90
C LEU A 398 4.62 23.75 5.49
N PHE A 399 5.66 24.59 5.45
CA PHE A 399 6.93 24.32 6.11
C PHE A 399 7.30 25.52 6.97
N CYS A 400 7.46 25.32 8.28
CA CYS A 400 7.81 26.38 9.22
C CYS A 400 9.16 26.11 9.87
N TYR A 401 9.96 27.18 9.91
CA TYR A 401 11.30 27.19 10.48
C TYR A 401 11.34 28.21 11.61
N TYR A 402 12.12 27.90 12.63
CA TYR A 402 12.34 28.77 13.77
C TYR A 402 13.82 29.13 13.87
N LYS A 403 14.12 30.43 13.98
CA LYS A 403 15.46 30.96 14.18
C LYS A 403 15.60 31.49 15.60
N GLN A 404 16.63 31.01 16.29
CA GLN A 404 17.01 31.45 17.63
C GLN A 404 17.91 32.69 17.60
N VAL A 405 18.14 33.29 18.77
CA VAL A 405 19.08 34.41 18.98
C VAL A 405 20.51 34.04 18.56
N SER A 406 20.92 32.79 18.84
CA SER A 406 22.21 32.22 18.43
C SER A 406 22.43 32.18 16.91
N GLY A 407 21.35 32.34 16.14
CA GLY A 407 21.35 32.20 14.69
C GLY A 407 21.13 30.77 14.20
N GLU A 408 20.99 29.80 15.11
CA GLU A 408 20.59 28.44 14.75
C GLU A 408 19.16 28.42 14.21
N ILE A 409 18.96 27.65 13.15
CA ILE A 409 17.65 27.47 12.51
C ILE A 409 17.27 26.00 12.58
N ALA A 410 16.04 25.71 12.98
CA ALA A 410 15.48 24.36 12.97
C ALA A 410 14.12 24.35 12.27
N ARG A 411 13.84 23.26 11.54
CA ARG A 411 12.49 23.00 11.03
C ARG A 411 11.59 22.57 12.19
N ILE A 412 10.53 23.32 12.43
CA ILE A 412 9.55 23.04 13.49
C ILE A 412 8.26 22.43 12.94
N PHE A 413 8.00 22.56 11.64
CA PHE A 413 6.89 21.89 10.94
C PHE A 413 7.20 21.68 9.45
N PRO A 414 6.86 20.53 8.85
CA PRO A 414 6.57 19.27 9.54
C PRO A 414 7.78 18.77 10.34
N ASN A 415 7.56 17.85 11.27
CA ASN A 415 8.61 17.22 12.08
C ASN A 415 8.25 15.76 12.43
N ARG A 416 9.14 15.02 13.08
CA ARG A 416 8.94 13.60 13.43
C ARG A 416 7.66 13.28 14.23
N PHE A 417 7.10 14.25 14.94
CA PHE A 417 5.86 14.12 15.73
C PHE A 417 4.63 14.65 14.99
N ASP A 418 4.82 15.46 13.95
CA ASP A 418 3.79 15.93 13.04
C ASP A 418 4.33 15.94 11.60
N PRO A 419 4.42 14.75 10.96
CA PRO A 419 5.21 14.57 9.74
C PRO A 419 4.48 15.02 8.48
N ASN A 420 3.19 15.38 8.57
CA ASN A 420 2.37 15.70 7.41
C ASN A 420 2.43 17.20 7.10
N PRO A 421 3.09 17.64 6.01
CA PRO A 421 3.12 19.05 5.62
C PRO A 421 1.78 19.56 5.09
N ALA A 422 0.82 18.69 4.79
CA ALA A 422 -0.45 19.08 4.18
C ALA A 422 -1.35 19.81 5.20
N ILE A 423 -1.90 20.95 4.77
CA ILE A 423 -2.72 21.85 5.55
C ILE A 423 -4.05 22.11 4.85
N LYS A 424 -5.11 22.28 5.64
CA LYS A 424 -6.41 22.72 5.13
C LYS A 424 -6.53 24.23 5.21
N GLY A 425 -7.12 24.82 4.19
CA GLY A 425 -7.51 26.22 4.16
C GLY A 425 -8.41 26.57 5.33
N ASP A 426 -8.27 27.79 5.80
CA ASP A 426 -9.03 28.37 6.90
C ASP A 426 -8.96 27.62 8.24
N THR A 427 -8.06 26.65 8.36
CA THR A 427 -7.85 25.88 9.58
C THR A 427 -6.58 26.37 10.30
N GLU A 428 -6.67 26.61 11.61
CA GLU A 428 -5.51 26.99 12.41
C GLU A 428 -4.67 25.77 12.80
N ILE A 429 -3.36 25.88 12.58
CA ILE A 429 -2.36 24.89 12.96
C ILE A 429 -1.55 25.44 14.13
N LEU A 430 -1.45 24.67 15.21
CA LEU A 430 -0.67 25.03 16.38
C LEU A 430 0.78 24.57 16.22
N LEU A 431 1.72 25.47 16.52
CA LEU A 431 3.16 25.23 16.48
C LEU A 431 3.80 25.59 17.82
N PRO A 432 4.39 24.62 18.55
CA PRO A 432 4.25 23.17 18.35
C PRO A 432 2.81 22.66 18.48
N SER A 433 2.50 21.49 17.93
CA SER A 433 1.15 20.89 18.01
C SER A 433 0.81 20.48 19.45
N LYS A 434 -0.49 20.39 19.79
CA LYS A 434 -0.92 20.01 21.16
C LYS A 434 -0.43 18.62 21.59
N SER A 435 -0.24 17.72 20.63
CA SER A 435 0.24 16.34 20.86
C SER A 435 1.77 16.23 20.81
N ALA A 436 2.50 17.33 20.52
CA ALA A 436 3.94 17.30 20.49
C ALA A 436 4.52 17.02 21.89
N PRO A 437 5.44 16.05 22.03
CA PRO A 437 6.08 15.74 23.33
C PRO A 437 7.17 16.76 23.71
N PHE A 438 7.22 17.92 23.06
CA PHE A 438 8.22 18.96 23.27
C PHE A 438 7.57 20.35 23.30
N LYS A 439 8.28 21.30 23.91
CA LYS A 439 7.96 22.73 23.88
C LYS A 439 9.20 23.50 23.44
N ILE A 440 9.00 24.57 22.69
CA ILE A 440 10.09 25.51 22.35
C ILE A 440 10.11 26.57 23.44
N ARG A 441 11.23 26.69 24.16
CA ARG A 441 11.39 27.62 25.30
C ARG A 441 12.41 28.69 24.94
N PHE A 442 12.11 29.93 25.32
CA PHE A 442 13.02 31.06 25.12
C PHE A 442 14.08 31.09 26.24
N PHE A 443 15.37 31.04 25.89
CA PHE A 443 16.46 31.00 26.87
C PHE A 443 17.28 32.30 26.94
N GLU A 444 17.36 33.04 25.84
CA GLU A 444 18.16 34.26 25.75
C GLU A 444 17.28 35.46 25.36
N PRO A 445 17.56 36.66 25.89
CA PRO A 445 16.94 37.88 25.41
C PRO A 445 17.44 38.18 23.99
N GLY A 446 16.55 38.57 23.10
CA GLY A 446 16.93 38.85 21.72
C GLY A 446 15.78 38.73 20.73
N ASN A 447 16.12 38.81 19.45
CA ASN A 447 15.18 38.65 18.35
C ASN A 447 15.23 37.22 17.84
N GLU A 448 14.05 36.62 17.73
CA GLU A 448 13.83 35.31 17.15
C GLU A 448 12.77 35.42 16.07
N SER A 449 12.56 34.38 15.27
CA SER A 449 11.55 34.46 14.21
C SER A 449 11.03 33.11 13.81
N ILE A 450 9.77 33.08 13.39
CA ILE A 450 9.18 31.94 12.68
C ILE A 450 8.89 32.39 11.25
N THR A 451 9.37 31.60 10.30
CA THR A 451 9.09 31.79 8.88
C THR A 451 8.41 30.55 8.37
N CYS A 452 7.23 30.73 7.76
CA CYS A 452 6.49 29.65 7.13
C CYS A 452 6.40 29.87 5.62
N TYR A 453 6.60 28.80 4.88
CA TYR A 453 6.50 28.74 3.43
C TYR A 453 5.25 27.93 3.09
N ALA A 454 4.35 28.49 2.29
CA ALA A 454 3.10 27.85 1.90
C ALA A 454 2.98 27.75 0.37
N SER A 455 2.43 26.63 -0.12
CA SER A 455 2.13 26.42 -1.53
C SER A 455 0.90 25.52 -1.70
N HIS A 456 0.15 25.67 -2.79
CA HIS A 456 -0.94 24.74 -3.14
C HIS A 456 -0.45 23.37 -3.61
N ILE A 457 0.83 23.30 -3.96
CA ILE A 457 1.48 22.11 -4.46
C ILE A 457 2.54 21.70 -3.45
N ASP A 458 2.75 20.40 -3.27
CA ASP A 458 3.75 19.88 -2.35
C ASP A 458 5.14 20.45 -2.69
N MET A 459 5.85 20.91 -1.66
CA MET A 459 7.13 21.60 -1.80
C MET A 459 8.27 20.64 -1.53
N THR A 460 9.15 20.45 -2.52
CA THR A 460 10.39 19.71 -2.34
C THR A 460 11.28 20.47 -1.38
N VAL A 461 11.74 19.81 -0.31
CA VAL A 461 12.73 20.36 0.64
C VAL A 461 14.14 20.08 0.09
N PRO A 462 14.91 21.12 -0.31
CA PRO A 462 16.28 20.96 -0.77
C PRO A 462 17.20 20.28 0.27
N GLU A 463 18.15 19.47 -0.18
CA GLU A 463 19.07 18.72 0.69
C GLU A 463 19.81 19.59 1.71
N ASN A 464 20.16 20.83 1.35
CA ASN A 464 20.83 21.76 2.25
C ASN A 464 19.96 22.26 3.42
N ILE A 465 18.62 22.16 3.33
CA ILE A 465 17.67 22.53 4.40
C ILE A 465 16.84 21.34 4.91
N LYS A 466 17.17 20.11 4.50
CA LYS A 466 16.42 18.89 4.85
C LYS A 466 16.56 18.54 6.32
N GLY A 467 17.81 18.50 6.81
CA GLY A 467 18.21 18.29 8.20
C GLY A 467 17.58 17.09 8.91
N GLU A 468 17.98 16.85 10.15
CA GLU A 468 17.17 16.03 11.06
C GLU A 468 16.07 16.89 11.70
N ASP A 469 14.92 16.27 11.98
CA ASP A 469 13.80 16.99 12.60
C ASP A 469 14.18 17.57 13.97
N LEU A 470 13.85 18.85 14.18
CA LEU A 470 14.12 19.62 15.40
C LEU A 470 15.61 19.75 15.76
N GLN A 471 16.50 19.53 14.79
CA GLN A 471 17.93 19.76 14.94
C GLN A 471 18.36 21.05 14.21
N PRO A 472 19.43 21.72 14.68
CA PRO A 472 20.02 22.85 13.96
C PRO A 472 20.44 22.44 12.54
N LEU A 473 20.01 23.24 11.57
CA LEU A 473 20.42 23.11 10.17
C LEU A 473 21.80 23.74 9.97
N SER A 474 22.53 23.27 8.95
CA SER A 474 23.82 23.85 8.55
C SER A 474 23.72 25.28 7.98
N ILE A 475 22.51 25.85 7.88
CA ILE A 475 22.20 27.18 7.36
C ILE A 475 21.86 28.13 8.50
N ARG A 476 22.32 29.38 8.38
CA ARG A 476 22.23 30.39 9.46
C ARG A 476 21.31 31.58 9.15
N THR A 477 20.76 31.66 7.93
CA THR A 477 19.86 32.74 7.54
C THR A 477 18.53 32.20 6.97
N MET A 478 17.44 32.90 7.26
CA MET A 478 16.11 32.57 6.73
C MET A 478 16.00 32.88 5.23
N ASP A 479 16.79 33.83 4.74
CA ASP A 479 16.86 34.18 3.32
C ASP A 479 17.45 33.02 2.49
N GLU A 480 18.45 32.31 3.02
CA GLU A 480 18.98 31.09 2.39
C GLU A 480 17.92 29.99 2.30
N ILE A 481 17.04 29.86 3.30
CA ILE A 481 15.93 28.90 3.27
C ILE A 481 14.92 29.29 2.18
N GLY A 482 14.56 30.58 2.11
CA GLY A 482 13.69 31.08 1.05
C GLY A 482 14.29 30.94 -0.35
N ALA A 483 15.59 31.22 -0.51
CA ALA A 483 16.31 31.03 -1.77
C ALA A 483 16.38 29.54 -2.17
N ALA A 484 16.58 28.65 -1.19
CA ALA A 484 16.56 27.20 -1.42
C ALA A 484 15.17 26.73 -1.89
N PHE A 485 14.09 27.15 -1.21
CA PHE A 485 12.73 26.85 -1.67
C PHE A 485 12.46 27.44 -3.06
N LYS A 486 12.90 28.67 -3.34
CA LYS A 486 12.73 29.31 -4.66
C LYS A 486 13.40 28.56 -5.79
N LYS A 487 14.59 28.00 -5.52
CA LYS A 487 15.35 27.25 -6.51
C LYS A 487 14.67 25.92 -6.87
N SER A 488 14.08 25.24 -5.88
CA SER A 488 13.44 23.93 -6.08
C SER A 488 11.93 24.02 -6.33
N ASN A 489 11.29 25.15 -6.03
CA ASN A 489 9.85 25.37 -6.09
C ASN A 489 9.59 26.80 -6.58
N PRO A 490 9.48 27.07 -7.89
CA PRO A 490 9.35 28.44 -8.40
C PRO A 490 8.02 29.13 -8.03
N GLU A 491 6.99 28.38 -7.63
CA GLU A 491 5.68 28.88 -7.20
C GLU A 491 5.41 28.63 -5.70
N TYR A 492 6.05 29.41 -4.82
CA TYR A 492 5.75 29.44 -3.38
C TYR A 492 5.49 30.87 -2.89
N ILE A 493 4.72 30.99 -1.81
CA ILE A 493 4.38 32.27 -1.17
C ILE A 493 4.92 32.26 0.26
N LEU A 494 5.46 33.40 0.69
CA LEU A 494 6.17 33.56 1.96
C LEU A 494 5.28 34.19 3.03
N ALA A 495 5.26 33.60 4.23
CA ALA A 495 4.67 34.18 5.44
C ALA A 495 5.74 34.32 6.52
N LEU A 496 5.96 35.54 7.01
CA LEU A 496 7.01 35.87 7.98
C LEU A 496 6.39 36.43 9.26
N PHE A 497 6.88 36.00 10.43
CA PHE A 497 6.50 36.58 11.71
C PHE A 497 7.69 36.69 12.68
N SER A 498 7.96 37.91 13.14
CA SER A 498 9.05 38.24 14.05
C SER A 498 8.65 38.05 15.51
N LEU A 499 9.57 37.53 16.34
CA LEU A 499 9.40 37.32 17.77
C LEU A 499 10.46 38.12 18.54
N ARG A 500 10.10 38.63 19.71
CA ARG A 500 10.99 39.41 20.56
C ARG A 500 10.95 38.87 21.99
N CYS A 501 12.09 38.39 22.45
CA CYS A 501 12.30 37.94 23.82
C CYS A 501 13.01 39.03 24.64
N THR A 502 12.53 39.28 25.85
CA THR A 502 13.12 40.24 26.81
C THR A 502 13.48 39.53 28.11
N ASN A 503 14.47 40.05 28.85
CA ASN A 503 14.81 39.47 30.15
C ASN A 503 13.67 39.67 31.15
N ILE A 504 13.50 38.70 32.04
CA ILE A 504 12.73 38.92 33.27
C ILE A 504 13.50 39.95 34.10
N ILE A 505 12.98 41.17 34.23
CA ILE A 505 13.51 42.14 35.19
C ILE A 505 12.99 41.73 36.57
N PHE A 506 13.72 40.84 37.24
CA PHE A 506 13.62 40.75 38.69
C PHE A 506 14.45 41.88 39.29
N LEU A 507 13.78 42.89 39.83
CA LEU A 507 14.36 43.79 40.83
C LEU A 507 14.62 42.97 42.12
N SER A 508 15.72 42.21 42.16
CA SER A 508 16.37 41.89 43.43
C SER A 508 17.84 41.53 43.23
N THR A 509 18.68 42.37 43.80
CA THR A 509 20.09 42.19 44.18
C THR A 509 20.57 40.73 44.33
N GLY A 510 21.71 40.40 43.68
CA GLY A 510 22.72 39.55 44.33
C GLY A 510 23.27 38.33 43.57
N ILE A 511 24.49 38.51 43.06
CA ILE A 511 25.64 37.57 43.06
C ILE A 511 25.63 36.39 42.05
N ILE A 512 26.64 36.46 41.17
CA ILE A 512 27.11 35.47 40.20
C ILE A 512 27.71 34.24 40.90
N ARG A 513 27.44 33.02 40.41
CA ARG A 513 28.45 31.95 40.40
C ARG A 513 28.26 30.93 39.28
N ASN A 514 29.37 30.74 38.58
CA ASN A 514 29.70 29.81 37.49
C ASN A 514 29.29 28.35 37.77
N ARG A 515 28.81 27.59 36.75
CA ARG A 515 29.10 26.16 36.49
C ARG A 515 28.33 25.58 35.29
N TYR A 516 29.11 25.08 34.32
CA TYR A 516 28.95 24.00 33.33
C TYR A 516 27.60 23.70 32.63
N LEU A 517 27.68 23.67 31.29
CA LEU A 517 26.74 23.08 30.33
C LEU A 517 26.43 21.61 30.67
N VAL A 518 25.16 21.28 30.83
CA VAL A 518 24.63 19.92 30.70
C VAL A 518 23.33 20.00 29.90
N TRP A 519 23.33 19.41 28.70
CA TRP A 519 22.12 19.20 27.90
C TRP A 519 21.31 18.05 28.51
N ARG A 520 20.05 18.31 28.88
CA ARG A 520 19.05 17.25 29.14
C ARG A 520 17.72 17.62 28.50
N PHE A 521 17.35 16.86 27.47
CA PHE A 521 15.95 16.73 27.08
C PHE A 521 15.19 16.17 28.28
N VAL A 522 14.31 16.99 28.87
CA VAL A 522 13.40 16.51 29.91
C VAL A 522 12.26 15.78 29.20
N SER A 523 12.39 14.45 29.12
CA SER A 523 11.26 13.56 28.96
C SER A 523 10.31 13.79 30.13
N ALA A 524 9.15 14.38 29.87
CA ALA A 524 8.08 14.41 30.84
C ALA A 524 7.30 13.10 30.73
N LEU A 525 7.32 12.28 31.77
CA LEU A 525 6.23 11.42 32.27
C LEU A 525 6.67 10.89 33.66
N PRO A 526 5.72 10.60 34.56
CA PRO A 526 5.77 10.91 36.00
C PRO A 526 6.87 10.24 36.81
#